data_AF-A0A2V8DF09-F1
#
_entry.id   AF-A0A2V8DF09-F1
#
_cell.length_a   1.000
_cell.length_b   1.000
_cell.length_c   1.000
_cell.angle_alpha   90.00
_cell.angle_beta   90.00
_cell.angle_gamma   90.00
#
_symmetry.space_group_name_H-M   'P 1'
#
loop_
_entity.id
_entity.type
_entity.pdbx_description
1 polymer ?
#
loop_
_entity_poly.entity_id
_entity_poly.type
_entity_poly.pdbx_seq_one_letter_code
_entity_poly.pdbx_strand_id
1 'polypeptide(L)'
;MDPFEFHMGPYHEFALFRGIQEKHRDHASAENLLKPTTVAVVGNRAAQAWDVAGLHIEVALAGGSREDCESWFVLLKRSKFISSF
;
A
#
# COMPACT_ATOMS: atom_id res chain seq x y z
N MET A 1 10.84 -0.75 17.19
CA MET A 1 9.49 -0.76 16.62
C MET A 1 9.30 -2.11 15.98
N ASP A 2 8.13 -2.72 16.16
CA ASP A 2 7.80 -3.96 15.45
C ASP A 2 7.80 -3.69 13.93
N PRO A 3 8.22 -4.67 13.11
CA PRO A 3 8.21 -4.54 11.66
C PRO A 3 6.79 -4.34 11.13
N PHE A 4 6.66 -3.77 9.94
CA PHE A 4 5.41 -3.74 9.20
C PHE A 4 5.43 -4.77 8.09
N GLU A 5 4.27 -5.34 7.83
CA GLU A 5 4.03 -6.23 6.70
C GLU A 5 3.22 -5.47 5.65
N PHE A 6 3.79 -5.32 4.45
CA PHE A 6 3.15 -4.64 3.32
C PHE A 6 2.76 -5.68 2.26
N HIS A 7 1.47 -5.73 1.92
CA HIS A 7 0.91 -6.68 0.96
C HIS A 7 0.44 -5.99 -0.30
N MET A 8 0.67 -6.65 -1.43
CA MET A 8 0.10 -6.32 -2.73
C MET A 8 -0.81 -7.47 -3.15
N GLY A 9 -2.07 -7.17 -3.40
CA GLY A 9 -3.10 -8.14 -3.75
C GLY A 9 -3.57 -8.02 -5.20
N PRO A 10 -4.45 -8.93 -5.63
CA PRO A 10 -5.16 -8.82 -6.90
C PRO A 10 -5.91 -7.49 -7.00
N TYR A 11 -6.23 -7.06 -8.23
CA TYR A 11 -7.10 -5.90 -8.49
C TYR A 11 -6.65 -4.60 -7.81
N HIS A 12 -5.33 -4.32 -7.80
CA HIS A 12 -4.74 -3.07 -7.29
C HIS A 12 -4.97 -2.84 -5.79
N GLU A 13 -5.04 -3.94 -5.03
CA GLU A 13 -5.16 -3.88 -3.59
C GLU A 13 -3.81 -3.78 -2.88
N PHE A 14 -3.78 -2.96 -1.84
CA PHE A 14 -2.64 -2.74 -0.97
C PHE A 14 -3.08 -2.80 0.48
N ALA A 15 -2.27 -3.42 1.33
CA ALA A 15 -2.50 -3.49 2.76
C ALA A 15 -1.22 -3.29 3.56
N LEU A 16 -1.36 -2.76 4.77
CA LEU A 16 -0.27 -2.60 5.73
C LEU A 16 -0.71 -3.06 7.10
N PHE A 17 0.05 -3.97 7.70
CA PHE A 17 -0.21 -4.52 9.03
C PHE A 17 0.99 -4.29 9.95
N ARG A 18 0.75 -4.28 11.28
CA ARG A 18 1.82 -4.30 12.28
C ARG A 18 2.23 -5.75 12.57
N GLY A 19 3.54 -5.97 12.70
CA GLY A 19 4.14 -7.29 12.85
C GLY A 19 4.20 -8.06 11.52
N ILE A 20 5.15 -9.00 11.42
CA ILE A 20 5.19 -10.00 10.34
C ILE A 20 4.48 -11.26 10.83
N GLN A 21 3.69 -11.90 9.97
CA GLN A 21 3.07 -13.20 10.27
C GLN A 21 3.12 -14.17 9.09
N GLU A 22 3.01 -15.46 9.39
CA GLU A 22 3.03 -16.53 8.36
C GLU A 22 1.64 -16.82 7.75
N LYS A 23 0.56 -16.40 8.42
CA LYS A 23 -0.82 -16.65 7.95
C LYS A 23 -1.27 -15.56 6.98
N HIS A 24 -2.19 -15.91 6.07
CA HIS A 24 -2.84 -14.95 5.19
C HIS A 24 -3.58 -13.86 5.98
N ARG A 25 -3.48 -12.61 5.52
CA ARG A 25 -4.22 -11.45 6.06
C ARG A 25 -5.33 -11.06 5.08
N ASP A 26 -6.50 -10.77 5.62
CA ASP A 26 -7.58 -10.16 4.86
C ASP A 26 -7.37 -8.65 4.71
N HIS A 27 -7.32 -8.15 3.48
CA HIS A 27 -7.18 -6.73 3.17
C HIS A 27 -8.37 -5.89 3.68
N ALA A 28 -9.57 -6.49 3.80
CA ALA A 28 -10.75 -5.85 4.35
C ALA A 28 -10.72 -5.73 5.89
N SER A 29 -9.79 -6.41 6.56
CA SER A 29 -9.67 -6.41 8.01
C SER A 29 -9.54 -4.99 8.59
N ALA A 30 -10.05 -4.81 9.81
CA ALA A 30 -9.87 -3.60 10.61
C ALA A 30 -8.41 -3.38 11.02
N GLU A 31 -7.58 -4.43 10.99
CA GLU A 31 -6.15 -4.34 11.28
C GLU A 31 -5.34 -3.75 10.11
N ASN A 32 -5.93 -3.69 8.91
CA ASN A 32 -5.28 -3.06 7.77
C ASN A 32 -5.27 -1.54 7.96
N LEU A 33 -4.07 -0.98 8.05
CA LEU A 33 -3.84 0.44 8.29
C LEU A 33 -4.08 1.29 7.04
N LEU A 34 -4.13 0.70 5.84
CA LEU A 34 -4.38 1.43 4.62
C LEU A 34 -5.88 1.53 4.37
N LYS A 35 -6.38 2.76 4.20
CA LYS A 35 -7.71 3.06 3.69
C LYS A 35 -7.59 4.27 2.74
N PRO A 36 -8.11 4.20 1.50
CA PRO A 36 -8.69 3.02 0.84
C PRO A 36 -7.64 1.91 0.63
N THR A 37 -8.10 0.66 0.46
CA THR A 37 -7.22 -0.50 0.20
C THR A 37 -7.01 -0.75 -1.28
N THR A 38 -7.99 -0.42 -2.11
CA THR A 38 -7.92 -0.54 -3.57
C THR A 38 -7.56 0.81 -4.18
N VAL A 39 -6.57 0.82 -5.06
CA VAL A 39 -6.16 2.02 -5.79
C VAL A 39 -6.89 2.07 -7.13
N ALA A 40 -7.56 3.18 -7.40
CA ALA A 40 -8.25 3.37 -8.68
C ALA A 40 -7.24 3.59 -9.82
N VAL A 41 -7.33 2.76 -10.87
CA VAL A 41 -6.56 2.91 -12.11
C VAL A 41 -7.43 3.57 -13.17
N VAL A 42 -6.95 4.66 -13.75
CA VAL A 42 -7.62 5.39 -14.84
C VAL A 42 -6.66 5.58 -16.00
N GLY A 43 -6.99 4.99 -17.15
CA GLY A 43 -6.15 5.11 -18.36
C GLY A 43 -4.72 4.59 -18.16
N ASN A 44 -4.58 3.44 -17.48
CA ASN A 44 -3.29 2.84 -17.12
C ASN A 44 -2.37 3.77 -16.30
N ARG A 45 -2.99 4.59 -15.44
CA ARG A 45 -2.30 5.46 -14.47
C ARG A 45 -2.98 5.34 -13.13
N ALA A 46 -2.17 5.31 -12.08
CA ALA A 46 -2.62 5.34 -10.70
C ALA A 46 -1.51 5.88 -9.81
N ALA A 47 -1.91 6.60 -8.77
CA ALA A 47 -1.06 7.01 -7.67
C ALA A 47 -1.92 7.14 -6.41
N GLN A 48 -1.42 6.65 -5.28
CA GLN A 48 -2.08 6.75 -3.99
C GLN A 48 -1.03 6.87 -2.90
N ALA A 49 -1.28 7.75 -1.94
CA ALA A 49 -0.44 7.91 -0.76
C ALA A 49 -1.23 7.73 0.53
N TRP A 50 -0.56 7.23 1.56
CA TRP A 50 -1.07 7.13 2.92
C TRP A 50 0.00 7.60 3.90
N ASP A 51 -0.44 8.37 4.90
CA ASP A 51 0.36 8.73 6.07
C ASP A 51 -0.23 8.01 7.29
N VAL A 52 0.39 6.89 7.68
CA VAL A 52 -0.13 6.00 8.73
C VAL A 52 1.00 5.52 9.62
N ALA A 53 0.75 5.41 10.92
CA ALA A 53 1.70 4.82 11.87
C ALA A 53 3.13 5.41 11.82
N GLY A 54 3.26 6.70 11.47
CA GLY A 54 4.55 7.38 11.33
C GLY A 54 5.29 7.10 10.02
N LEU A 55 4.66 6.42 9.07
CA LEU A 55 5.16 6.13 7.72
C LEU A 55 4.35 6.91 6.68
N HIS A 56 5.04 7.40 5.66
CA HIS A 56 4.43 7.83 4.42
C HIS A 56 4.73 6.77 3.36
N ILE A 57 3.67 6.21 2.81
CA ILE A 57 3.71 5.20 1.76
C ILE A 57 3.01 5.79 0.54
N GLU A 58 3.69 5.79 -0.59
CA GLU A 58 3.12 6.18 -1.86
C GLU A 58 3.33 5.03 -2.85
N VAL A 59 2.25 4.61 -3.50
CA VAL A 59 2.28 3.63 -4.59
C VAL A 59 1.88 4.32 -5.87
N ALA A 60 2.53 3.99 -6.97
CA ALA A 60 2.13 4.48 -8.27
C ALA A 60 2.46 3.50 -9.38
N LEU A 61 1.58 3.48 -10.37
CA LEU A 61 1.68 2.62 -11.53
C LEU A 61 2.76 3.20 -12.46
N ALA A 62 3.88 2.50 -12.57
CA ALA A 62 5.08 2.91 -13.31
C ALA A 62 4.94 2.72 -14.83
N GLY A 63 3.78 2.25 -15.30
CA GLY A 63 3.61 1.73 -16.65
C GLY A 63 4.21 0.33 -16.79
N GLY A 64 3.75 -0.41 -17.80
CA GLY A 64 4.20 -1.76 -18.14
C GLY A 64 4.74 -1.81 -19.57
N SER A 65 5.56 -2.83 -19.87
CA SER A 65 5.83 -3.22 -21.26
C SER A 65 4.50 -3.42 -22.01
N ARG A 66 4.51 -3.22 -23.34
CA ARG A 66 3.34 -3.28 -24.23
C ARG A 66 2.56 -4.62 -24.20
N GLU A 67 3.04 -5.62 -23.47
CA GLU A 67 2.52 -6.99 -23.42
C GLU A 67 2.33 -7.48 -21.97
N ASP A 68 1.47 -6.81 -21.18
CA ASP A 68 0.68 -7.42 -20.07
C ASP A 68 1.21 -7.46 -18.61
N CYS A 69 2.23 -6.68 -18.22
CA CYS A 69 2.59 -6.57 -16.79
C CYS A 69 2.42 -5.15 -16.23
N GLU A 70 1.46 -4.97 -15.32
CA GLU A 70 1.38 -3.77 -14.48
C GLU A 70 2.56 -3.73 -13.51
N SER A 71 3.37 -2.68 -13.59
CA SER A 71 4.49 -2.48 -12.66
C SER A 71 4.18 -1.32 -11.71
N TRP A 72 4.37 -1.55 -10.43
CA TRP A 72 4.15 -0.56 -9.38
C TRP A 72 5.48 -0.18 -8.73
N PHE A 73 5.67 1.10 -8.45
CA PHE A 73 6.72 1.55 -7.54
C PHE A 73 6.13 1.94 -6.20
N VAL A 74 6.90 1.72 -5.14
CA VAL A 74 6.54 2.09 -3.77
C VAL A 74 7.61 3.03 -3.23
N LEU A 75 7.19 4.22 -2.82
CA LEU A 75 8.01 5.16 -2.06
C LEU A 75 7.66 5.03 -0.58
N LEU A 76 8.66 4.73 0.24
CA LEU A 76 8.52 4.64 1.69
C LEU A 76 9.43 5.66 2.37
N LYS A 77 8.87 6.49 3.25
CA LYS A 77 9.63 7.44 4.07
C LYS A 77 8.99 7.60 5.45
N ARG A 78 9.72 8.23 6.37
CA ARG A 78 9.13 8.67 7.65
C ARG A 78 8.06 9.73 7.36
N SER A 79 6.88 9.58 7.94
CA SER A 79 5.83 10.59 7.82
C SER A 79 6.27 11.88 8.49
N LYS A 80 5.89 13.01 7.89
CA LYS A 80 6.04 14.34 8.50
C LYS A 80 4.88 14.67 9.44
N PHE A 81 3.81 13.88 9.39
CA PHE A 81 2.64 14.03 10.24
C PHE A 81 2.80 13.14 11.46
N ILE A 82 2.79 13.75 12.64
CA ILE A 82 2.64 13.02 13.89
C ILE A 82 1.14 12.78 14.03
N SER A 83 0.68 11.54 13.84
CA SER A 83 -0.68 11.19 14.21
C SER A 83 -0.80 11.38 15.72
N SER A 84 -1.51 12.42 16.13
CA SER A 84 -1.95 12.56 17.53
C SER A 84 -3.00 11.48 17.74
N PHE A 85 -2.72 10.52 18.61
CA PHE A 85 -3.66 9.47 19.00
C PHE A 85 -4.83 10.05 19.79
#